data_AF-A0A955U654-F1
#
_entry.id   AF-A0A955U654-F1
#
_cell.length_a   1.000
_cell.length_b   1.000
_cell.length_c   1.000
_cell.angle_alpha   90.00
_cell.angle_beta   90.00
_cell.angle_gamma   90.00
#
_symmetry.space_group_name_H-M   'P 1'
#
loop_
_entity.id
_entity.type
_entity.pdbx_description
1 polymer ?
#
loop_
_entity_poly.entity_id
_entity_poly.type
_entity_poly.pdbx_seq_one_letter_code
_entity_poly.pdbx_strand_id
1 'polypeptide(L)'
;MVPVERLEIADTLEALRRELEELVVRGVRTASSADVARLDGTREELARLGAAHLAERLGTLVDATREDRPEAARALLDAWTTLRVFERVLTLDTVADALAPPVEDDGEGEA
;
A
#
# COMPACT_ATOMS: atom_id res chain seq x y z
N MET A 1 -5.29 -10.72 10.97
CA MET A 1 -3.95 -10.45 10.40
C MET A 1 -2.95 -10.54 11.53
N VAL A 2 -1.96 -11.42 11.41
CA VAL A 2 -0.92 -11.63 12.42
C VAL A 2 -0.05 -10.36 12.51
N PRO A 3 0.49 -9.97 13.68
CA PRO A 3 1.29 -8.76 13.82
C PRO A 3 2.48 -8.63 12.84
N VAL A 4 3.07 -9.76 12.43
CA VAL A 4 4.17 -9.80 11.44
C VAL A 4 3.70 -9.41 10.05
N GLU A 5 2.56 -9.94 9.58
CA GLU A 5 1.95 -9.61 8.29
C GLU A 5 1.60 -8.10 8.21
N ARG A 6 1.14 -7.51 9.33
CA ARG A 6 0.88 -6.06 9.43
C ARG A 6 2.15 -5.23 9.21
N LEU A 7 3.29 -5.67 9.76
CA LEU A 7 4.57 -4.97 9.59
C LEU A 7 5.09 -5.06 8.16
N GLU A 8 5.02 -6.24 7.54
CA GLU A 8 5.42 -6.43 6.14
C GLU A 8 4.59 -5.56 5.18
N ILE A 9 3.27 -5.47 5.41
CA ILE A 9 2.40 -4.57 4.66
C ILE A 9 2.78 -3.11 4.92
N ALA A 10 3.00 -2.70 6.17
CA ALA A 10 3.37 -1.33 6.49
C ALA A 10 4.68 -0.91 5.81
N ASP A 11 5.70 -1.77 5.83
CA ASP A 11 6.98 -1.53 5.17
C ASP A 11 6.83 -1.42 3.64
N THR A 12 6.00 -2.28 3.05
CA THR A 12 5.69 -2.23 1.61
C THR A 12 4.97 -0.93 1.23
N LEU A 13 4.01 -0.49 2.04
CA LEU A 13 3.28 0.77 1.81
C LEU A 13 4.17 1.99 2.01
N GLU A 14 5.06 1.97 2.99
CA GLU A 14 6.07 3.01 3.21
C GLU A 14 6.99 3.17 2.00
N ALA A 15 7.50 2.05 1.47
CA ALA A 15 8.34 2.04 0.28
C ALA A 15 7.57 2.60 -0.94
N LEU A 16 6.34 2.12 -1.18
CA LEU A 16 5.50 2.61 -2.25
C LEU A 16 5.23 4.11 -2.12
N ARG A 17 4.97 4.59 -0.90
CA ARG A 17 4.73 6.03 -0.66
C ARG A 17 5.90 6.87 -1.14
N ARG A 18 7.13 6.50 -0.79
CA ARG A 18 8.33 7.23 -1.21
C ARG A 18 8.46 7.26 -2.74
N GLU A 19 8.23 6.12 -3.39
CA GLU A 19 8.28 6.02 -4.85
C GLU A 19 7.25 6.92 -5.53
N LEU A 20 6.01 6.93 -5.03
CA LEU A 20 4.96 7.79 -5.57
C LEU A 20 5.21 9.27 -5.25
N GLU A 21 5.72 9.62 -4.06
CA GLU A 21 6.09 11.00 -3.70
C GLU A 21 7.14 11.56 -4.66
N GLU A 22 8.19 10.76 -4.92
CA GLU A 22 9.22 11.14 -5.87
C GLU A 22 8.62 11.42 -7.24
N LEU A 23 7.76 10.54 -7.76
CA LEU A 23 7.07 10.72 -9.05
C LEU A 23 6.12 11.92 -9.08
N VAL A 24 5.46 12.23 -7.97
CA VAL A 24 4.61 13.43 -7.84
C VAL A 24 5.47 14.69 -7.96
N VAL A 25 6.64 14.74 -7.31
CA VAL A 25 7.53 15.91 -7.29
C VAL A 25 8.19 16.13 -8.65
N ARG A 26 8.79 15.09 -9.24
CA ARG A 26 9.53 15.20 -10.51
C ARG A 26 8.67 15.06 -11.76
N GLY A 27 7.44 14.55 -11.61
CA GLY A 27 6.51 14.25 -12.68
C GLY A 27 6.69 12.86 -13.28
N VAL A 28 5.57 12.14 -13.44
CA VAL A 28 5.50 10.75 -13.93
C VAL A 28 6.16 10.55 -15.30
N ARG A 29 6.14 11.56 -16.17
CA ARG A 29 6.77 11.49 -17.52
C ARG A 29 8.30 11.39 -17.47
N THR A 30 8.90 11.67 -16.32
CA THR A 30 10.35 11.53 -16.13
C THR A 30 10.72 10.14 -15.59
N ALA A 31 9.73 9.26 -15.36
CA ALA A 31 9.98 7.91 -14.87
C ALA A 31 10.88 7.13 -15.85
N SER A 32 11.98 6.61 -15.32
CA SER A 32 12.87 5.71 -16.02
C SER A 32 12.29 4.30 -16.03
N SER A 33 12.81 3.44 -16.90
CA SER A 33 12.47 2.01 -16.92
C SER A 33 12.74 1.32 -15.58
N ALA A 34 13.76 1.76 -14.84
CA ALA A 34 14.07 1.25 -13.50
C ALA A 34 13.00 1.63 -12.48
N ASP A 35 12.43 2.83 -12.57
CA ASP A 35 11.34 3.26 -11.69
C ASP A 35 10.10 2.41 -11.94
N VAL A 36 9.76 2.20 -13.21
CA VAL A 36 8.61 1.38 -13.60
C VAL A 36 8.78 -0.08 -13.19
N ALA A 37 10.01 -0.63 -13.27
CA ALA A 37 10.29 -1.98 -12.80
C ALA A 37 10.12 -2.11 -11.28
N ARG A 38 10.50 -1.09 -10.50
CA ARG A 38 10.27 -1.08 -9.04
C ARG A 38 8.77 -1.03 -8.71
N LEU A 39 8.02 -0.14 -9.35
CA LEU A 39 6.56 -0.07 -9.16
C LEU A 39 5.87 -1.39 -9.52
N ASP A 40 6.32 -2.07 -10.58
CA ASP A 40 5.78 -3.38 -10.98
C ASP A 40 6.12 -4.48 -9.96
N GLY A 41 7.34 -4.48 -9.41
CA GLY A 41 7.71 -5.37 -8.30
C GLY A 41 6.87 -5.12 -7.05
N THR A 42 6.66 -3.85 -6.68
CA THR A 42 5.78 -3.46 -5.58
C THR A 42 4.33 -3.87 -5.82
N ARG A 43 3.84 -3.77 -7.06
CA ARG A 43 2.51 -4.26 -7.46
C ARG A 43 2.36 -5.75 -7.19
N GLU A 44 3.34 -6.55 -7.59
CA GLU A 44 3.31 -7.99 -7.37
C GLU A 44 3.36 -8.35 -5.89
N GLU A 45 4.15 -7.63 -5.09
CA GLU A 45 4.19 -7.82 -3.64
C GLU A 45 2.85 -7.48 -2.99
N LEU A 46 2.24 -6.35 -3.35
CA LEU A 46 0.91 -5.98 -2.85
C LEU A 46 -0.17 -7.01 -3.22
N ALA A 47 -0.09 -7.60 -4.41
CA ALA A 47 -0.99 -8.67 -4.82
C ALA A 47 -0.80 -9.94 -3.95
N ARG A 48 0.46 -10.30 -3.63
CA ARG A 48 0.77 -11.42 -2.72
C ARG A 48 0.25 -11.17 -1.31
N LEU A 49 0.38 -9.94 -0.80
CA LEU A 49 -0.08 -9.52 0.53
C LEU A 49 -1.60 -9.31 0.62
N GLY A 50 -2.35 -9.53 -0.46
CA GLY A 50 -3.81 -9.40 -0.49
C GLY A 50 -4.34 -7.98 -0.66
N ALA A 51 -3.47 -6.99 -0.88
CA ALA A 51 -3.84 -5.60 -1.19
C ALA A 51 -4.23 -5.42 -2.67
N ALA A 52 -5.12 -6.28 -3.17
CA ALA A 52 -5.43 -6.43 -4.61
C ALA A 52 -5.90 -5.14 -5.28
N HIS A 53 -6.70 -4.32 -4.60
CA HIS A 53 -7.17 -3.06 -5.17
C HIS A 53 -6.04 -2.04 -5.36
N LEU A 54 -5.11 -1.94 -4.41
CA LEU A 54 -3.95 -1.06 -4.55
C LEU A 54 -3.00 -1.58 -5.65
N ALA A 55 -2.80 -2.90 -5.73
CA ALA A 55 -2.05 -3.52 -6.82
C ALA A 55 -2.69 -3.23 -8.20
N GLU A 56 -4.01 -3.27 -8.32
CA GLU A 56 -4.72 -2.92 -9.56
C GLU A 56 -4.49 -1.45 -9.97
N ARG A 57 -4.60 -0.51 -9.01
CA ARG A 57 -4.33 0.91 -9.28
C ARG A 57 -2.88 1.14 -9.69
N LEU A 58 -1.94 0.46 -9.03
CA LEU A 58 -0.53 0.54 -9.36
C LEU A 58 -0.22 -0.07 -10.74
N GLY A 59 -0.88 -1.16 -11.12
CA GLY A 59 -0.80 -1.73 -12.47
C GLY A 59 -1.27 -0.74 -13.54
N THR A 60 -2.38 -0.05 -13.29
CA THR A 60 -2.87 1.01 -14.19
C THR A 60 -1.82 2.11 -14.40
N LEU A 61 -1.13 2.52 -13.32
CA LEU A 61 -0.03 3.50 -13.40
C LEU A 61 1.17 2.94 -14.18
N VAL A 62 1.57 1.70 -13.90
CA VAL A 62 2.69 1.04 -14.58
C VAL A 62 2.43 0.98 -16.08
N ASP A 63 1.26 0.49 -16.50
CA ASP A 63 0.90 0.35 -17.91
C ASP A 63 0.85 1.72 -18.61
N ALA A 64 0.19 2.71 -18.00
CA ALA A 64 0.12 4.06 -18.55
C ALA A 64 1.51 4.71 -18.67
N THR A 65 2.42 4.43 -17.72
CA THR A 65 3.80 4.96 -17.74
C THR A 65 4.66 4.26 -18.78
N ARG A 66 4.55 2.92 -18.90
CA ARG A 66 5.29 2.13 -19.91
C ARG A 66 4.97 2.55 -21.33
N GLU A 67 3.70 2.88 -21.57
CA GLU A 67 3.20 3.26 -22.88
C GLU A 67 3.24 4.78 -23.14
N ASP A 68 3.85 5.57 -22.24
CA ASP A 68 3.92 7.04 -22.29
C ASP A 68 2.57 7.72 -22.56
N ARG A 69 1.50 7.18 -21.94
CA ARG A 69 0.15 7.70 -22.16
C ARG A 69 -0.10 8.95 -21.31
N PRO A 70 -0.88 9.93 -21.82
CA PRO A 70 -1.15 11.16 -21.08
C PRO A 70 -1.94 10.92 -19.78
N GLU A 71 -2.64 9.79 -19.64
CA GLU A 71 -3.40 9.44 -18.44
C GLU A 71 -2.52 8.99 -17.27
N ALA A 72 -1.21 8.77 -17.46
CA ALA A 72 -0.29 8.32 -16.40
C ALA A 72 -0.30 9.25 -15.18
N ALA A 73 -0.44 10.57 -15.39
CA ALA A 73 -0.52 11.54 -14.30
C ALA A 73 -1.79 11.36 -13.45
N ARG A 74 -2.92 11.01 -14.08
CA ARG A 74 -4.15 10.69 -13.37
C ARG A 74 -4.03 9.36 -12.63
N ALA A 75 -3.48 8.34 -13.28
CA ALA A 75 -3.26 7.04 -12.67
C ALA A 75 -2.36 7.13 -11.42
N LEU A 76 -1.36 8.03 -11.44
CA LEU A 76 -0.51 8.33 -10.28
C LEU A 76 -1.32 8.89 -9.12
N LEU A 77 -2.18 9.88 -9.37
CA LEU A 77 -3.03 10.48 -8.33
C LEU A 77 -4.05 9.48 -7.77
N ASP A 78 -4.60 8.62 -8.63
CA ASP A 78 -5.52 7.56 -8.21
C ASP A 78 -4.79 6.55 -7.31
N ALA A 79 -3.62 6.05 -7.72
CA ALA A 79 -2.80 5.16 -6.90
C ALA A 79 -2.37 5.80 -5.57
N TRP A 80 -1.96 7.06 -5.60
CA TRP A 80 -1.61 7.85 -4.42
C TRP A 80 -2.78 7.95 -3.43
N THR A 81 -3.96 8.29 -3.94
CA THR A 81 -5.15 8.43 -3.10
C THR A 81 -5.54 7.09 -2.47
N THR A 82 -5.53 6.01 -3.26
CA THR A 82 -5.81 4.66 -2.75
C THR A 82 -4.81 4.23 -1.68
N LEU A 83 -3.51 4.52 -1.87
CA LEU A 83 -2.47 4.27 -0.87
C LEU A 83 -2.79 4.99 0.45
N ARG A 84 -3.11 6.29 0.40
CA ARG A 84 -3.43 7.07 1.61
C ARG A 84 -4.65 6.53 2.36
N VAL A 85 -5.66 6.05 1.64
CA VAL A 85 -6.82 5.39 2.26
C VAL A 85 -6.40 4.09 2.95
N PHE A 86 -5.56 3.28 2.30
CA PHE A 86 -5.02 2.04 2.88
C PHE A 86 -4.22 2.30 4.17
N GLU A 87 -3.28 3.24 4.14
CA GLU A 87 -2.49 3.65 5.31
C GLU A 87 -3.40 4.08 6.47
N ARG A 88 -4.47 4.84 6.15
CA ARG A 88 -5.42 5.31 7.16
C ARG A 88 -6.19 4.17 7.80
N VAL A 89 -6.66 3.19 7.01
CA VAL A 89 -7.36 2.01 7.52
C VAL A 89 -6.45 1.20 8.44
N LEU A 90 -5.21 0.91 8.02
CA LEU A 90 -4.25 0.17 8.86
C LEU A 90 -3.91 0.90 10.17
N THR A 91 -3.80 2.23 10.11
CA THR A 91 -3.62 3.06 11.30
C THR A 91 -4.81 2.92 12.25
N LEU A 92 -6.05 2.97 11.72
CA LEU A 92 -7.26 2.85 12.52
C LEU A 92 -7.39 1.46 13.14
N ASP A 93 -7.09 0.39 12.39
CA ASP A 93 -7.09 -0.97 12.93
C ASP A 93 -6.08 -1.14 14.07
N THR A 94 -4.87 -0.59 13.90
CA THR A 94 -3.82 -0.65 14.94
C THR A 94 -4.25 0.09 16.21
N VAL A 95 -4.89 1.25 16.05
CA VAL A 95 -5.43 2.02 17.19
C VAL A 95 -6.61 1.27 17.84
N ALA A 96 -7.48 0.64 17.05
CA ALA A 96 -8.59 -0.15 17.58
C ALA A 96 -8.09 -1.33 18.42
N ASP A 97 -7.09 -2.06 17.92
CA ASP A 97 -6.46 -3.18 18.64
C ASP A 97 -5.81 -2.68 19.96
N ALA A 98 -5.17 -1.52 19.96
CA ALA A 98 -4.54 -0.94 21.15
C ALA A 98 -5.54 -0.42 22.20
N LEU A 99 -6.75 -0.04 21.77
CA LEU A 99 -7.83 0.45 22.63
C LEU A 99 -8.80 -0.65 23.07
N ALA A 100 -8.66 -1.88 22.55
CA ALA A 100 -9.49 -2.99 22.95
C ALA A 100 -9.33 -3.26 24.46
N PRO A 101 -10.44 -3.42 25.20
CA PRO A 101 -10.34 -3.79 26.61
C PRO A 101 -9.61 -5.13 26.74
N PRO A 102 -8.82 -5.34 27.81
CA PRO A 102 -8.25 -6.65 28.06
C PRO A 102 -9.39 -7.67 28.11
N VAL A 103 -9.25 -8.76 27.35
CA VAL A 103 -10.19 -9.88 27.42
C VAL A 103 -10.06 -10.43 28.84
N GLU A 104 -11.11 -10.28 29.65
CA GLU A 104 -11.20 -10.94 30.95
C GLU A 104 -11.20 -12.44 30.67
N ASP A 105 -10.09 -13.09 31.04
CA ASP A 105 -10.01 -14.55 31.10
C ASP A 105 -10.86 -14.95 32.30
N ASP A 106 -12.15 -15.17 32.07
CA ASP A 106 -13.05 -15.80 33.03
C ASP A 106 -12.53 -17.22 33.26
N GLY A 107 -11.62 -17.32 34.23
CA GLY A 107 -11.06 -18.58 34.70
C GLY A 107 -12.16 -19.48 35.24
N GLU A 108 -12.82 -20.22 34.35
CA GLU A 108 -13.53 -21.44 34.71
C GLU A 108 -12.50 -22.52 35.00
N GLY A 109 -12.24 -22.74 36.30
CA GLY A 109 -11.76 -24.03 36.76
C GLY A 109 -10.78 -23.98 37.91
N GLU A 110 -11.25 -23.71 39.13
CA GLU A 110 -10.68 -24.37 40.30
C GLU A 110 -11.80 -24.69 41.31
N ALA A 111 -12.21 -25.97 41.24
CA ALA A 111 -12.75 -26.89 42.25
C ALA A 111 -13.66 -26.40 43.39
#